data_AF-A0A348PQP8-F1
#
_entry.id   AF-A0A348PQP8-F1
#
_cell.length_a   1.000
_cell.length_b   1.000
_cell.length_c   1.000
_cell.angle_alpha   90.00
_cell.angle_beta   90.00
_cell.angle_gamma   90.00
#
_symmetry.space_group_name_H-M   'P 1'
#
loop_
_entity.id
_entity.type
_entity.pdbx_description
1 polymer ?
#
loop_
_entity_poly.entity_id
_entity_poly.type
_entity_poly.pdbx_seq_one_letter_code
_entity_poly.pdbx_strand_id
1 'polypeptide(L)'
;MYCIEPKTRIILAWQGHKKESKWFYCVKGSFLLKTVDMNSLERVEYRLSSKMSEVLEITPGLYNGFEALEERSALMVYSDFDLDSSKQDDFRETLENIKWESSKD
;
A
#
# COMPACT_ATOMS: atom_id res chain seq x y z
N MET A 1 14.13 -1.11 -3.93
CA MET A 1 13.23 -0.17 -4.65
C MET A 1 12.74 -0.82 -5.93
N TYR A 2 11.45 -0.65 -6.25
CA TYR A 2 10.87 -1.07 -7.53
C TYR A 2 9.66 -0.19 -7.87
N CYS A 3 9.25 -0.18 -9.14
CA CYS A 3 8.07 0.55 -9.62
C CYS A 3 6.95 -0.42 -9.97
N ILE A 4 5.71 -0.05 -9.66
CA ILE A 4 4.50 -0.83 -9.96
C ILE A 4 3.57 0.03 -10.83
N GLU A 5 3.06 -0.54 -11.91
CA GLU A 5 2.08 0.08 -12.81
C GLU A 5 0.82 -0.79 -12.91
N PRO A 6 -0.06 -0.79 -11.89
CA PRO A 6 -1.27 -1.59 -11.93
C PRO A 6 -2.29 -0.97 -12.90
N LYS A 7 -3.16 -1.82 -13.46
CA LYS A 7 -4.36 -1.35 -14.17
C LYS A 7 -5.35 -0.75 -13.16
N THR A 8 -6.18 0.18 -13.61
CA THR A 8 -7.30 0.67 -12.80
C THR A 8 -8.25 -0.47 -12.44
N ARG A 9 -8.97 -0.32 -11.31
CA ARG A 9 -9.92 -1.33 -10.77
C ARG A 9 -9.29 -2.63 -10.28
N ILE A 10 -7.97 -2.71 -10.22
CA ILE A 10 -7.25 -3.80 -9.56
C ILE A 10 -6.83 -3.33 -8.18
N ILE A 11 -7.27 -4.05 -7.16
CA ILE A 11 -6.86 -3.85 -5.77
C ILE A 11 -5.67 -4.78 -5.50
N LEU A 12 -4.56 -4.20 -5.05
CA LEU A 12 -3.40 -4.93 -4.57
C LEU A 12 -3.38 -4.80 -3.04
N ALA A 13 -3.93 -5.80 -2.35
CA ALA A 13 -4.07 -5.83 -0.90
C ALA A 13 -4.35 -7.28 -0.42
N TRP A 14 -4.21 -7.60 0.86
CA TRP A 14 -3.48 -6.86 1.89
C TRP A 14 -2.09 -7.46 2.05
N GLN A 15 -1.08 -6.61 2.10
CA GLN A 15 0.29 -7.00 2.39
C GLN A 15 0.76 -6.24 3.61
N GLY A 16 1.43 -6.89 4.55
CA GLY A 16 1.98 -6.20 5.70
C GLY A 16 3.25 -6.86 6.19
N HIS A 17 4.00 -6.09 6.95
CA HIS A 17 5.28 -6.48 7.48
C HIS A 17 5.37 -6.09 8.94
N LYS A 18 5.87 -6.95 9.81
CA LYS A 18 5.94 -6.69 11.26
C LYS A 18 7.20 -5.94 11.66
N LYS A 19 8.22 -5.92 10.80
CA LYS A 19 9.53 -5.31 11.04
C LYS A 19 9.95 -4.39 9.91
N GLU A 20 9.65 -4.74 8.66
CA GLU A 20 10.02 -3.92 7.49
C GLU A 20 9.19 -2.63 7.42
N SER A 21 9.87 -1.52 7.15
CA SER A 21 9.23 -0.27 6.73
C SER A 21 9.20 -0.16 5.21
N LYS A 22 8.10 0.35 4.67
CA LYS A 22 8.02 0.70 3.24
C LYS A 22 7.67 2.16 3.05
N TRP A 23 8.06 2.71 1.90
CA TRP A 23 7.67 4.07 1.51
C TRP A 23 7.10 4.06 0.10
N PHE A 24 5.95 4.70 -0.06
CA PHE A 24 5.21 4.76 -1.30
C PHE A 24 5.20 6.19 -1.84
N TYR A 25 5.63 6.33 -3.08
CA TYR A 25 5.69 7.61 -3.79
C TYR A 25 4.98 7.51 -5.13
N CYS A 26 3.98 8.36 -5.37
CA CYS A 26 3.26 8.39 -6.63
C CYS A 26 4.07 9.17 -7.67
N VAL A 27 4.78 8.45 -8.55
CA VAL A 27 5.57 9.08 -9.62
C VAL A 27 4.71 9.55 -10.78
N LYS A 28 3.52 8.95 -10.97
CA LYS A 28 2.58 9.33 -12.02
C LYS A 28 1.14 9.00 -11.65
N GLY A 29 0.22 9.90 -11.98
CA GLY A 29 -1.23 9.71 -11.82
C GLY A 29 -1.66 9.88 -10.37
N SER A 30 -2.52 8.98 -9.91
CA SER A 30 -2.97 8.94 -8.53
C SER A 30 -3.37 7.54 -8.06
N PHE A 31 -3.35 7.36 -6.74
CA PHE A 31 -3.65 6.12 -6.04
C PHE A 31 -4.54 6.38 -4.83
N LEU A 32 -5.45 5.45 -4.57
CA LEU A 32 -6.07 5.28 -3.27
C LEU A 32 -5.28 4.23 -2.51
N LEU A 33 -4.79 4.59 -1.33
CA LEU A 33 -4.06 3.67 -0.46
C LEU A 33 -4.79 3.55 0.86
N LYS A 34 -4.73 2.36 1.44
CA LYS A 34 -5.29 2.10 2.76
C LYS A 34 -4.24 1.36 3.59
N THR A 35 -4.15 1.73 4.86
CA THR A 35 -3.45 0.93 5.86
C THR A 35 -4.45 0.37 6.86
N VAL A 36 -4.13 -0.79 7.42
CA VAL A 36 -4.90 -1.43 8.49
C VAL A 36 -3.93 -1.93 9.54
N ASP A 37 -4.10 -1.50 10.79
CA ASP A 37 -3.29 -2.02 11.91
C ASP A 37 -3.55 -3.51 12.10
N MET A 38 -2.47 -4.31 12.17
CA MET A 38 -2.57 -5.77 12.26
C MET A 38 -3.20 -6.27 13.57
N ASN A 39 -3.21 -5.46 14.62
CA ASN A 39 -3.74 -5.84 15.93
C ASN A 39 -5.14 -5.25 16.17
N SER A 40 -5.32 -3.96 15.90
CA SER A 40 -6.58 -3.26 16.19
C SER A 40 -7.58 -3.30 15.04
N LEU A 41 -7.13 -3.63 13.82
CA LEU A 41 -7.89 -3.51 12.57
C LEU A 41 -8.36 -2.08 12.26
N GLU A 42 -7.78 -1.07 12.92
CA GLU A 42 -8.04 0.33 12.61
C GLU A 42 -7.53 0.65 11.21
N ARG A 43 -8.34 1.36 10.43
CA ARG A 43 -8.09 1.67 9.02
C ARG A 43 -7.86 3.15 8.79
N VAL A 44 -6.86 3.47 7.98
CA VAL A 44 -6.63 4.83 7.49
C VAL A 44 -6.59 4.84 5.96
N GLU A 45 -7.17 5.87 5.35
CA GLU A 45 -7.19 6.07 3.91
C GLU A 45 -6.30 7.26 3.52
N TYR A 46 -5.52 7.08 2.45
CA TYR A 46 -4.64 8.09 1.89
C TYR A 46 -4.86 8.22 0.39
N ARG A 47 -4.61 9.42 -0.13
CA ARG A 47 -4.57 9.68 -1.56
C ARG A 47 -3.21 10.22 -1.92
N LEU A 48 -2.48 9.48 -2.75
CA LEU A 48 -1.24 9.96 -3.34
C LEU A 48 -1.50 10.38 -4.78
N SER A 49 -0.90 11.49 -5.17
CA SER A 49 -0.94 11.98 -6.54
C SER A 49 0.41 12.53 -6.92
N SER A 50 0.79 12.33 -8.19
CA SER A 50 2.02 12.92 -8.73
C SER A 50 1.99 14.44 -8.82
N LYS A 51 0.86 15.09 -8.48
CA LYS A 51 0.73 16.54 -8.34
C LYS A 51 1.20 17.05 -6.97
N MET A 52 1.36 16.15 -6.00
CA MET A 52 1.80 16.43 -4.64
C MET A 52 3.18 15.81 -4.43
N SER A 53 4.09 16.55 -3.79
CA SER A 53 5.43 16.04 -3.47
C SER A 53 5.43 15.37 -2.09
N GLU A 54 4.76 14.24 -1.99
CA GLU A 54 4.52 13.53 -0.73
C GLU A 54 4.96 12.08 -0.81
N VAL A 55 5.57 11.57 0.25
CA VAL A 55 5.93 10.16 0.42
C VAL A 55 5.15 9.62 1.60
N LEU A 56 4.42 8.52 1.40
CA LEU A 56 3.73 7.83 2.48
C LEU A 56 4.65 6.78 3.07
N GLU A 57 4.95 6.88 4.36
CA GLU A 57 5.55 5.80 5.13
C GLU A 57 4.49 4.78 5.52
N ILE A 58 4.81 3.50 5.34
CA ILE A 58 4.07 2.35 5.86
C ILE A 58 4.90 1.80 7.02
N THR A 59 4.51 2.19 8.23
CA THR A 59 5.17 1.76 9.47
C THR A 59 4.98 0.25 9.68
N PRO A 60 5.95 -0.45 10.29
CA PRO A 60 5.81 -1.87 10.61
C PRO A 60 4.60 -2.14 11.50
N GLY A 61 3.95 -3.29 11.29
CA GLY A 61 2.71 -3.66 11.96
C GLY A 61 1.44 -3.19 11.25
N LEU A 62 1.57 -2.54 10.09
CA LEU A 62 0.45 -2.19 9.23
C LEU A 62 0.37 -3.14 8.03
N TYR A 63 -0.84 -3.65 7.76
CA TYR A 63 -1.21 -4.03 6.41
C TYR A 63 -1.32 -2.77 5.56
N ASN A 64 -0.97 -2.88 4.28
CA ASN A 64 -1.19 -1.87 3.26
C ASN A 64 -1.86 -2.50 2.05
N GLY A 65 -2.55 -1.65 1.30
CA GLY A 65 -3.10 -1.98 0.01
C GLY A 65 -3.37 -0.72 -0.80
N PHE A 66 -3.48 -0.86 -2.11
CA PHE A 66 -3.72 0.26 -3.00
C PHE A 66 -4.45 -0.13 -4.29
N GLU A 67 -5.10 0.86 -4.90
CA GLU A 67 -5.61 0.80 -6.26
C GLU A 67 -5.23 2.07 -7.04
N ALA A 68 -4.97 1.93 -8.34
CA ALA A 68 -4.77 3.07 -9.22
C ALA A 68 -6.11 3.75 -9.53
N LEU A 69 -6.14 5.08 -9.38
CA LEU A 69 -7.31 5.91 -9.68
C LEU A 69 -7.29 6.45 -11.12
N GLU A 70 -6.14 6.40 -11.79
CA GLU A 70 -5.93 6.85 -13.16
C GLU A 70 -5.22 5.78 -13.98
N GLU A 71 -5.48 5.76 -15.29
CA GLU A 71 -4.77 4.88 -16.22
C GLU A 71 -3.29 5.24 -16.29
N ARG A 72 -2.43 4.21 -16.36
CA ARG A 72 -0.97 4.37 -16.40
C ARG A 72 -0.41 5.12 -15.18
N SER A 73 -1.09 5.04 -14.04
CA SER A 73 -0.52 5.43 -12.74
C SER A 73 0.67 4.53 -12.40
N ALA A 74 1.68 5.11 -11.76
CA ALA A 74 2.90 4.41 -11.37
C ALA A 74 3.27 4.76 -9.92
N LEU A 75 3.52 3.72 -9.13
CA LEU A 75 3.87 3.81 -7.71
C LEU A 75 5.29 3.31 -7.52
N MET A 76 6.17 4.17 -7.00
CA MET A 76 7.49 3.77 -6.57
C MET A 76 7.42 3.26 -5.14
N VAL A 77 7.97 2.07 -4.92
CA VAL A 77 8.04 1.42 -3.60
C VAL A 77 9.49 1.31 -3.15
N TYR A 78 9.76 1.89 -1.99
CA TYR A 78 11.01 1.75 -1.26
C TYR A 78 10.82 0.83 -0.06
N SER A 79 11.93 0.25 0.38
CA SER A 79 12.00 -0.73 1.45
C SER A 79 13.37 -0.58 2.11
N ASP A 80 13.41 -0.76 3.42
CA ASP A 80 14.64 -0.85 4.21
C ASP A 80 15.16 -2.29 4.34
N PHE A 81 14.47 -3.26 3.73
CA PHE A 81 14.86 -4.66 3.66
C PHE A 81 15.35 -5.05 2.25
N ASP A 82 16.19 -6.09 2.19
CA ASP A 82 16.40 -6.81 0.95
C ASP A 82 15.22 -7.75 0.63
N LEU A 83 15.25 -8.37 -0.55
CA LEU A 83 14.15 -9.21 -1.01
C LEU A 83 13.92 -10.45 -0.13
N ASP A 84 14.98 -11.05 0.41
CA ASP A 84 14.85 -12.29 1.18
C ASP A 84 14.40 -12.03 2.61
N SER A 85 14.85 -10.91 3.20
CA SER A 85 14.36 -10.41 4.48
C SER A 85 12.90 -10.00 4.37
N SER A 86 12.51 -9.30 3.30
CA SER A 86 11.11 -8.87 3.07
C SER A 86 10.17 -10.07 2.92
N LYS A 87 10.58 -11.12 2.21
CA LYS A 87 9.81 -12.38 2.10
C LYS A 87 9.60 -13.08 3.44
N GLN A 88 10.60 -13.07 4.32
CA GLN A 88 10.50 -13.69 5.65
C GLN A 88 9.56 -12.93 6.59
N ASP A 89 9.27 -11.67 6.27
CA ASP A 89 8.35 -10.80 7.01
C ASP A 89 7.07 -10.49 6.22
N ASP A 90 6.74 -11.28 5.19
CA ASP A 90 5.57 -11.04 4.32
C ASP A 90 4.31 -11.69 4.91
N PHE A 91 3.42 -10.85 5.47
CA PHE A 91 2.12 -11.27 5.97
C PHE A 91 1.03 -10.83 4.99
N ARG A 92 0.15 -11.76 4.64
CA ARG A 92 -0.94 -11.53 3.68
C ARG A 92 -2.27 -11.66 4.37
N GLU A 93 -3.21 -10.81 3.97
CA GLU A 93 -4.62 -11.05 4.26
C GLU A 93 -5.54 -10.89 3.04
N THR A 94 -6.65 -11.62 3.08
CA THR A 94 -7.62 -11.67 1.99
C THR A 94 -8.60 -10.50 2.04
N LEU A 95 -9.15 -10.14 0.88
CA LEU A 95 -10.25 -9.18 0.79
C LEU A 95 -11.57 -9.71 1.37
N GLU A 96 -11.67 -11.02 1.61
CA GLU A 96 -12.82 -11.62 2.31
C GLU A 96 -12.76 -11.32 3.81
N ASN A 97 -11.58 -11.45 4.41
CA ASN A 97 -11.36 -11.17 5.83
C ASN A 97 -11.31 -9.67 6.12
N ILE A 98 -10.64 -8.90 5.26
CA ILE A 98 -10.53 -7.45 5.38
C ILE A 98 -11.06 -6.82 4.09
N LYS A 99 -12.31 -6.39 4.10
CA LYS A 99 -12.94 -5.86 2.89
C LYS A 99 -12.35 -4.51 2.46
N TRP A 100 -12.23 -4.31 1.14
CA TRP A 100 -11.86 -3.03 0.54
C TRP A 100 -13.05 -2.07 0.47
N GLU A 101 -13.58 -1.68 1.63
CA GLU A 101 -14.71 -0.73 1.73
C GLU A 101 -14.18 0.69 1.93
N SER A 102 -14.93 1.68 1.45
CA SER A 102 -14.62 3.09 1.73
C SER A 102 -14.94 3.36 3.20
N SER A 103 -14.21 4.28 3.84
CA SER A 103 -14.41 4.68 5.25
C SER A 103 -15.75 5.39 5.53
N LYS A 104 -16.74 5.27 4.63
CA LYS A 104 -18.03 5.96 4.66
C LYS A 104 -19.25 5.06 4.47
N ASP A 105 -19.08 3.74 4.54
CA ASP A 105 -20.20 2.78 4.56
C ASP A 105 -20.48 2.31 5.99
#